data_AF-A0A4R4PW30-F1
#
_entry.id   AF-A0A4R4PW30-F1
#
_cell.length_a   1.000
_cell.length_b   1.000
_cell.length_c   1.000
_cell.angle_alpha   90.00
_cell.angle_beta   90.00
_cell.angle_gamma   90.00
#
_symmetry.space_group_name_H-M   'P 1'
#
loop_
_entity.id
_entity.type
_entity.pdbx_description
1 polymer ?
#
loop_
_entity_poly.entity_id
_entity_poly.type
_entity_poly.pdbx_seq_one_letter_code
_entity_poly.pdbx_strand_id
1 'polypeptide(L)'
;MLTAAASCGEQWDAQPSQTAVAESHESKFRVGYPLAAHAMNHAGTALAVYRRHPLVAASSARIALENSLAAQWVLLTRDGERILVKHMEALYLTRARAFSAAMEDPSELADIAARSAAPGRERQWSAEQLFKRFADNNLFYDIYRQLSGAVHPSYETILAHLDLRMPASKQTISRNGDLNRDEIAATALAMASVFALDFFERCLKEPPRPSPVAAIAELAGLPYDLGLSDQMPELQPGVQTPT
;
A
#
# COMPACT_ATOMS: atom_id res chain seq x y z
N MET A 1 15.35 -8.11 5.85
CA MET A 1 14.14 -7.29 5.66
C MET A 1 14.38 -5.79 5.84
N LEU A 2 14.67 -5.27 7.04
CA LEU A 2 14.88 -3.82 7.23
C LEU A 2 15.99 -3.23 6.34
N THR A 3 17.07 -3.98 6.11
CA THR A 3 18.13 -3.59 5.18
C THR A 3 17.61 -3.40 3.75
N ALA A 4 16.74 -4.28 3.26
CA ALA A 4 16.17 -4.17 1.92
C ALA A 4 15.27 -2.93 1.80
N ALA A 5 14.43 -2.68 2.80
CA ALA A 5 13.61 -1.45 2.86
C ALA A 5 14.49 -0.19 2.85
N ALA A 6 15.59 -0.17 3.63
CA ALA A 6 16.53 0.94 3.65
C ALA A 6 17.23 1.13 2.30
N SER A 7 17.71 0.05 1.67
CA SER A 7 18.33 0.11 0.34
C SER A 7 17.37 0.62 -0.74
N CYS A 8 16.10 0.21 -0.72
CA CYS A 8 15.08 0.78 -1.60
C CYS A 8 14.86 2.28 -1.33
N GLY A 9 14.89 2.70 -0.06
CA GLY A 9 14.83 4.12 0.32
C GLY A 9 15.98 4.93 -0.25
N GLU A 10 17.21 4.42 -0.13
CA GLU A 10 18.40 5.05 -0.72
C GLU A 10 18.30 5.17 -2.25
N GLN A 11 17.79 4.13 -2.92
CA GLN A 11 17.56 4.17 -4.37
C GLN A 11 16.48 5.19 -4.75
N TRP A 12 15.41 5.30 -3.95
CA TRP A 12 14.34 6.26 -4.17
C TRP A 12 14.82 7.71 -3.98
N ASP A 13 15.58 7.98 -2.92
CA ASP A 13 16.10 9.32 -2.63
C ASP A 13 17.17 9.76 -3.64
N ALA A 14 17.84 8.82 -4.30
CA ALA A 14 18.78 9.09 -5.37
C ALA A 14 18.12 9.47 -6.71
N GLN A 15 16.79 9.32 -6.84
CA GLN A 15 16.09 9.63 -8.09
C GLN A 15 16.01 11.14 -8.35
N PRO A 16 16.11 11.58 -9.62
CA PRO A 16 15.98 12.98 -9.96
C PRO A 16 14.54 13.47 -9.76
N SER A 17 14.39 14.75 -9.39
CA SER A 17 13.09 15.39 -9.17
C SER A 17 12.19 15.44 -10.42
N GLN A 18 12.80 15.35 -11.61
CA GLN A 18 12.11 15.22 -12.89
C GLN A 18 12.60 13.96 -13.58
N THR A 19 11.68 13.05 -13.86
CA THR A 19 11.99 11.76 -14.47
C THR A 19 11.12 11.55 -15.70
N ALA A 20 11.72 11.09 -16.81
CA ALA A 20 11.00 10.80 -18.04
C ALA A 20 10.24 9.46 -17.92
N VAL A 21 8.93 9.53 -18.16
CA VAL A 21 8.00 8.37 -18.09
C VAL A 21 7.73 7.87 -19.52
N ALA A 22 7.58 6.56 -19.68
CA ALA A 22 7.17 5.98 -20.96
C ALA A 22 5.75 6.43 -21.32
N GLU A 23 5.52 6.84 -22.57
CA GLU A 23 4.20 7.35 -23.01
C GLU A 23 3.08 6.34 -22.75
N SER A 24 3.35 5.04 -22.96
CA SER A 24 2.41 3.95 -22.68
C SER A 24 2.01 3.81 -21.20
N HIS A 25 2.78 4.41 -20.28
CA HIS A 25 2.55 4.37 -18.84
C HIS A 25 2.09 5.70 -18.25
N GLU A 26 1.94 6.77 -19.03
CA GLU A 26 1.71 8.11 -18.51
C GLU A 26 0.45 8.20 -17.62
N SER A 27 -0.68 7.68 -18.09
CA SER A 27 -1.94 7.67 -17.33
C SER A 27 -1.83 6.86 -16.04
N LYS A 28 -1.15 5.71 -16.08
CA LYS A 28 -0.90 4.85 -14.92
C LYS A 28 0.01 5.51 -13.92
N PHE A 29 1.07 6.16 -14.39
CA PHE A 29 2.02 6.87 -13.56
C PHE A 29 1.36 8.02 -12.81
N ARG A 30 0.52 8.83 -13.47
CA ARG A 30 -0.21 9.94 -12.82
C ARG A 30 -1.06 9.51 -11.62
N VAL A 31 -1.60 8.29 -11.64
CA VAL A 31 -2.43 7.75 -10.55
C VAL A 31 -1.61 6.93 -9.55
N GLY A 32 -0.71 6.07 -10.03
CA GLY A 32 0.05 5.15 -9.19
C GLY A 32 1.28 5.76 -8.53
N TYR A 33 1.91 6.78 -9.13
CA TYR A 33 3.10 7.41 -8.55
C TYR A 33 2.83 8.04 -7.17
N PRO A 34 1.75 8.80 -6.95
CA PRO A 34 1.42 9.29 -5.61
C PRO A 34 1.26 8.17 -4.57
N LEU A 35 0.72 7.01 -4.96
CA LEU A 35 0.58 5.84 -4.07
C LEU A 35 1.95 5.24 -3.75
N ALA A 36 2.80 5.03 -4.75
CA ALA A 36 4.16 4.52 -4.57
C ALA A 36 5.01 5.48 -3.72
N ALA A 37 4.97 6.78 -3.99
CA ALA A 37 5.67 7.80 -3.22
C ALA A 37 5.17 7.86 -1.77
N HIS A 38 3.85 7.78 -1.55
CA HIS A 38 3.30 7.73 -0.21
C HIS A 38 3.72 6.47 0.54
N ALA A 39 3.79 5.33 -0.14
CA ALA A 39 4.31 4.10 0.43
C ALA A 39 5.79 4.24 0.86
N MET A 40 6.64 4.84 0.03
CA MET A 40 8.05 5.10 0.37
C MET A 40 8.20 6.05 1.55
N ASN A 41 7.39 7.11 1.62
CA ASN A 41 7.39 8.04 2.76
C ASN A 41 7.01 7.33 4.07
N HIS A 42 6.01 6.45 4.03
CA HIS A 42 5.63 5.64 5.20
C HIS A 42 6.70 4.60 5.54
N ALA A 43 7.36 4.00 4.55
CA ALA A 43 8.46 3.08 4.79
C ALA A 43 9.64 3.77 5.47
N GLY A 44 10.06 4.95 5.00
CA GLY A 44 11.10 5.77 5.62
C GLY A 44 10.73 6.19 7.05
N THR A 45 9.49 6.61 7.27
CA THR A 45 8.97 6.96 8.60
C THR A 45 9.04 5.75 9.54
N ALA A 46 8.57 4.59 9.08
CA ALA A 46 8.57 3.37 9.86
C ALA A 46 9.99 2.95 10.25
N LEU A 47 10.95 2.99 9.31
CA LEU A 47 12.36 2.69 9.57
C LEU A 47 12.96 3.61 10.65
N ALA A 48 12.65 4.92 10.59
CA ALA A 48 13.15 5.89 11.55
C ALA A 48 12.62 5.65 12.98
N VAL A 49 11.38 5.17 13.12
CA VAL A 49 10.74 4.97 14.43
C VAL A 49 10.72 3.52 14.89
N TYR A 50 11.16 2.57 14.05
CA TYR A 50 10.98 1.13 14.23
C TYR A 50 11.32 0.62 15.62
N ARG A 51 12.49 0.99 16.15
CA ARG A 51 12.96 0.54 17.48
C ARG A 51 12.35 1.29 18.66
N ARG A 52 11.84 2.51 18.44
CA ARG A 52 11.37 3.41 19.52
C ARG A 52 9.85 3.35 19.68
N HIS A 53 9.14 3.17 18.57
CA HIS A 53 7.68 3.15 18.48
C HIS A 53 7.26 2.01 17.54
N PRO A 54 7.44 0.74 17.95
CA PRO A 54 7.19 -0.42 17.09
C PRO A 54 5.74 -0.50 16.61
N LEU A 55 4.78 -0.09 17.45
CA LEU A 55 3.38 -0.03 17.06
C LEU A 55 3.14 0.98 15.91
N VAL A 56 3.74 2.17 16.00
CA VAL A 56 3.64 3.21 14.96
C VAL A 56 4.34 2.76 13.67
N ALA A 57 5.47 2.07 13.80
CA ALA A 57 6.16 1.47 12.66
C ALA A 57 5.29 0.40 11.99
N ALA A 58 4.60 -0.45 12.76
CA ALA A 58 3.66 -1.43 12.22
C ALA A 58 2.46 -0.77 11.52
N SER A 59 1.89 0.31 12.08
CA SER A 59 0.83 1.08 11.41
C SER A 59 1.33 1.66 10.09
N SER A 60 2.54 2.23 10.08
CA SER A 60 3.15 2.80 8.87
C SER A 60 3.49 1.72 7.85
N ALA A 61 3.96 0.55 8.28
CA ALA A 61 4.21 -0.60 7.43
C ALA A 61 2.93 -1.09 6.73
N ARG A 62 1.79 -1.11 7.46
CA ARG A 62 0.48 -1.44 6.89
C ARG A 62 0.11 -0.47 5.78
N ILE A 63 0.21 0.83 6.05
CA ILE A 63 -0.14 1.88 5.09
C ILE A 63 0.76 1.80 3.87
N ALA A 64 2.07 1.61 4.07
CA ALA A 64 3.02 1.46 2.98
C ALA A 64 2.66 0.27 2.09
N LEU A 65 2.39 -0.90 2.68
CA LEU A 65 2.06 -2.12 1.95
C LEU A 65 0.79 -1.98 1.11
N GLU A 66 -0.27 -1.39 1.67
CA GLU A 66 -1.53 -1.20 0.94
C GLU A 66 -1.35 -0.25 -0.25
N ASN A 67 -0.65 0.87 -0.06
CA ASN A 67 -0.42 1.84 -1.13
C ASN A 67 0.50 1.30 -2.22
N SER A 68 1.57 0.58 -1.87
CA SER A 68 2.47 -0.02 -2.85
C SER A 68 1.78 -1.11 -3.66
N LEU A 69 0.96 -1.95 -3.02
CA LEU A 69 0.17 -2.97 -3.71
C LEU A 69 -0.90 -2.34 -4.60
N ALA A 70 -1.55 -1.26 -4.16
CA ALA A 70 -2.49 -0.52 -5.00
C ALA A 70 -1.81 0.10 -6.23
N ALA A 71 -0.59 0.63 -6.09
CA ALA A 71 0.21 1.12 -7.21
C ALA A 71 0.53 0.00 -8.21
N GLN A 72 1.00 -1.15 -7.71
CA GLN A 72 1.24 -2.35 -8.52
C GLN A 72 -0.03 -2.83 -9.23
N TRP A 73 -1.18 -2.81 -8.55
CA TRP A 73 -2.46 -3.15 -9.17
C TRP A 73 -2.81 -2.21 -10.30
N VAL A 74 -2.63 -0.89 -10.13
CA VAL A 74 -2.86 0.08 -11.21
C VAL A 74 -1.96 -0.23 -12.40
N LEU A 75 -0.68 -0.54 -12.16
CA LEU A 75 0.28 -0.88 -13.20
C LEU A 75 -0.12 -2.14 -13.96
N LEU A 76 -0.46 -3.20 -13.23
CA LEU A 76 -0.72 -4.54 -13.74
C LEU A 76 -2.18 -4.79 -14.13
N THR A 77 -3.06 -3.80 -14.11
CA THR A 77 -4.46 -3.95 -14.54
C THR A 77 -4.73 -3.14 -15.79
N ARG A 78 -5.33 -3.73 -16.82
CA ARG A 78 -5.88 -2.99 -17.96
C ARG A 78 -6.89 -1.95 -17.46
N ASP A 79 -6.67 -0.69 -17.82
CA ASP A 79 -7.44 0.47 -17.34
C ASP A 79 -7.48 0.63 -15.80
N GLY A 80 -6.53 0.04 -15.08
CA GLY A 80 -6.48 0.07 -13.61
C GLY A 80 -6.55 1.48 -13.02
N GLU A 81 -5.86 2.44 -13.65
CA GLU A 81 -5.88 3.85 -13.26
C GLU A 81 -7.29 4.45 -13.33
N ARG A 82 -8.05 4.13 -14.39
CA ARG A 82 -9.42 4.59 -14.57
C ARG A 82 -10.37 3.92 -13.57
N ILE A 83 -10.21 2.63 -13.33
CA ILE A 83 -11.04 1.88 -12.37
C ILE A 83 -10.81 2.43 -10.96
N LEU A 84 -9.56 2.64 -10.55
CA LEU A 84 -9.23 3.17 -9.23
C LEU A 84 -9.77 4.60 -9.04
N VAL A 85 -9.60 5.48 -10.02
CA VAL A 85 -10.13 6.86 -9.95
C VAL A 85 -11.65 6.86 -9.78
N LYS A 86 -12.38 6.06 -10.56
CA LYS A 86 -13.84 5.92 -10.41
C LYS A 86 -14.24 5.39 -9.04
N HIS A 87 -13.49 4.40 -8.52
CA HIS A 87 -13.73 3.87 -7.18
C HIS A 87 -13.55 4.95 -6.10
N MET A 88 -12.44 5.70 -6.16
CA MET A 88 -12.13 6.76 -5.21
C MET A 88 -13.13 7.92 -5.29
N GLU A 89 -13.56 8.31 -6.49
CA GLU A 89 -14.62 9.31 -6.69
C GLU A 89 -15.93 8.87 -6.05
N ALA A 90 -16.35 7.62 -6.25
CA ALA A 90 -17.57 7.09 -5.65
C ALA A 90 -17.51 7.10 -4.11
N LEU A 91 -16.38 6.68 -3.53
CA LEU A 91 -16.16 6.75 -2.08
C LEU A 91 -16.20 8.18 -1.56
N TYR A 92 -15.56 9.12 -2.26
CA TYR A 92 -15.55 10.53 -1.91
C TYR A 92 -16.97 11.11 -1.90
N LEU A 93 -17.77 10.86 -2.95
CA LEU A 93 -19.16 11.33 -3.02
C LEU A 93 -20.03 10.73 -1.91
N THR A 94 -19.87 9.44 -1.62
CA THR A 94 -20.60 8.80 -0.50
C THR A 94 -20.25 9.46 0.84
N ARG A 95 -18.97 9.72 1.10
CA ARG A 95 -18.53 10.40 2.32
C ARG A 95 -19.04 11.84 2.38
N ALA A 96 -18.90 12.60 1.30
CA ALA A 96 -19.37 13.98 1.22
C ALA A 96 -20.87 14.10 1.51
N ARG A 97 -21.69 13.17 0.99
CA ARG A 97 -23.13 13.12 1.30
C ARG A 97 -23.41 12.78 2.76
N ALA A 98 -22.69 11.82 3.33
CA ALA A 98 -22.86 11.46 4.74
C ALA A 98 -22.49 12.63 5.67
N PHE A 99 -21.39 13.35 5.38
CA PHE A 99 -21.00 14.55 6.12
C PHE A 99 -22.00 15.68 5.94
N SER A 100 -22.44 15.96 4.70
CA SER A 100 -23.45 16.97 4.42
C SER A 100 -24.75 16.71 5.19
N ALA A 101 -25.22 15.46 5.25
CA ALA A 101 -26.41 15.09 6.01
C ALA A 101 -26.26 15.22 7.53
N ALA A 102 -25.03 15.13 8.05
CA ALA A 102 -24.72 15.27 9.47
C ALA A 102 -24.48 16.72 9.92
N MET A 103 -24.28 17.64 8.98
CA MET A 103 -24.03 19.07 9.24
C MET A 103 -25.35 19.83 9.35
N GLU A 104 -25.46 20.72 10.33
CA GLU A 104 -26.63 21.60 10.50
C GLU A 104 -26.74 22.67 9.39
N ASP A 105 -25.62 23.05 8.77
CA ASP A 105 -25.57 23.89 7.56
C ASP A 105 -24.73 23.19 6.46
N PRO A 106 -25.39 22.53 5.48
CA PRO A 106 -24.72 21.75 4.44
C PRO A 106 -24.25 22.57 3.23
N SER A 107 -24.38 23.90 3.24
CA SER A 107 -24.20 24.75 2.04
C SER A 107 -22.85 24.58 1.34
N GLU A 108 -21.76 24.36 2.08
CA GLU A 108 -20.41 24.14 1.52
C GLU A 108 -20.25 22.79 0.79
N LEU A 109 -21.08 21.79 1.12
CA LEU A 109 -21.01 20.44 0.54
C LEU A 109 -22.16 20.15 -0.44
N ALA A 110 -23.14 21.03 -0.55
CA ALA A 110 -24.36 20.82 -1.34
C ALA A 110 -24.05 20.50 -2.81
N ASP A 111 -23.14 21.26 -3.44
CA ASP A 111 -22.75 21.07 -4.84
C ASP A 111 -22.03 19.74 -5.09
N ILE A 112 -21.29 19.24 -4.09
CA ILE A 112 -20.58 17.96 -4.18
C ILE A 112 -21.55 16.81 -3.92
N ALA A 113 -22.44 16.97 -2.92
CA ALA A 113 -23.45 15.98 -2.57
C ALA A 113 -24.46 15.75 -3.71
N ALA A 114 -24.76 16.80 -4.48
CA ALA A 114 -25.65 16.76 -5.65
C ALA A 114 -25.06 16.07 -6.88
N ARG A 115 -23.72 15.86 -6.94
CA ARG A 115 -23.09 15.15 -8.07
C ARG A 115 -23.50 13.69 -8.05
N SER A 116 -23.85 13.15 -9.21
CA SER A 116 -24.05 11.71 -9.40
C SER A 116 -22.73 11.05 -9.73
N ALA A 117 -22.40 9.96 -9.03
CA ALA A 117 -21.31 9.09 -9.48
C ALA A 117 -21.66 8.53 -10.86
N ALA A 118 -20.67 8.45 -11.76
CA ALA A 118 -20.88 7.85 -13.08
C ALA A 118 -21.46 6.44 -12.94
N PRO A 119 -22.55 6.09 -13.64
CA PRO A 119 -23.13 4.75 -13.58
C PRO A 119 -22.12 3.73 -14.15
N GLY A 120 -21.82 2.69 -13.38
CA GLY A 120 -20.91 1.64 -13.82
C GLY A 120 -20.75 0.53 -12.78
N ARG A 121 -20.83 -0.72 -13.24
CA ARG A 121 -20.56 -1.94 -12.47
C ARG A 121 -19.06 -2.14 -12.17
N GLU A 122 -18.18 -1.23 -12.58
CA GLU A 122 -16.71 -1.28 -12.39
C GLU A 122 -16.28 -0.96 -10.94
N ARG A 123 -17.02 -1.46 -9.94
CA ARG A 123 -16.60 -1.41 -8.53
C ARG A 123 -15.70 -2.60 -8.18
N GLN A 124 -14.82 -2.99 -9.11
CA GLN A 124 -13.97 -4.18 -9.01
C GLN A 124 -12.67 -3.94 -8.23
N TRP A 125 -12.56 -2.81 -7.51
CA TRP A 125 -11.44 -2.56 -6.62
C TRP A 125 -11.87 -2.74 -5.17
N SER A 126 -11.19 -3.65 -4.47
CA SER A 126 -11.19 -3.76 -3.02
C SER A 126 -9.83 -4.27 -2.56
N ALA A 127 -9.43 -3.93 -1.33
CA ALA A 127 -8.19 -4.47 -0.75
C ALA A 127 -8.21 -6.01 -0.70
N GLU A 128 -9.38 -6.62 -0.47
CA GLU A 128 -9.51 -8.08 -0.50
C GLU A 128 -9.23 -8.67 -1.89
N GLN A 129 -9.78 -8.07 -2.95
CA GLN A 129 -9.53 -8.51 -4.33
C GLN A 129 -8.07 -8.28 -4.73
N LEU A 130 -7.47 -7.19 -4.28
CA LEU A 130 -6.06 -6.88 -4.45
C LEU A 130 -5.17 -8.00 -3.89
N PHE A 131 -5.40 -8.43 -2.65
CA PHE A 131 -4.56 -9.43 -2.00
C PHE A 131 -4.74 -10.82 -2.62
N LYS A 132 -5.97 -11.20 -2.97
CA LYS A 132 -6.26 -12.48 -3.64
C LYS A 132 -5.61 -12.59 -5.01
N ARG A 133 -5.41 -11.48 -5.70
CA ARG A 133 -4.88 -11.48 -7.05
C ARG A 133 -3.39 -11.80 -7.10
N PHE A 134 -2.57 -11.25 -6.20
CA PHE A 134 -1.11 -11.32 -6.34
C PHE A 134 -0.44 -12.43 -5.50
N ALA A 135 -1.20 -13.14 -4.66
CA ALA A 135 -0.70 -14.25 -3.84
C ALA A 135 -1.73 -15.40 -3.77
N ASP A 136 -1.29 -16.61 -4.10
CA ASP A 136 -2.05 -17.86 -4.04
C ASP A 136 -2.20 -18.40 -2.60
N ASN A 137 -1.28 -18.04 -1.72
CA ASN A 137 -1.16 -18.54 -0.36
C ASN A 137 -1.67 -17.57 0.72
N ASN A 138 -2.46 -16.56 0.34
CA ASN A 138 -2.94 -15.48 1.23
C ASN A 138 -1.84 -14.65 1.93
N LEU A 139 -0.56 -14.72 1.51
CA LEU A 139 0.56 -14.00 2.15
C LEU A 139 0.25 -12.53 2.44
N PHE A 140 -0.21 -11.79 1.43
CA PHE A 140 -0.50 -10.37 1.59
C PHE A 140 -1.66 -10.12 2.54
N TYR A 141 -2.70 -10.96 2.49
CA TYR A 141 -3.85 -10.85 3.39
C TYR A 141 -3.46 -11.14 4.84
N ASP A 142 -2.62 -12.15 5.07
CA ASP A 142 -2.16 -12.49 6.41
C ASP A 142 -1.25 -11.42 7.01
N ILE A 143 -0.34 -10.84 6.23
CA ILE A 143 0.46 -9.69 6.65
C ILE A 143 -0.45 -8.50 6.96
N TYR A 144 -1.37 -8.16 6.04
CA TYR A 144 -2.32 -7.07 6.19
C TYR A 144 -3.17 -7.23 7.46
N ARG A 145 -3.73 -8.42 7.70
CA ARG A 145 -4.54 -8.74 8.88
C ARG A 145 -3.71 -8.60 10.15
N GLN A 146 -2.48 -9.12 10.16
CA GLN A 146 -1.59 -9.02 11.31
C GLN A 146 -1.12 -7.59 11.59
N LEU A 147 -1.13 -6.69 10.61
CA LEU A 147 -0.82 -5.28 10.85
C LEU A 147 -2.05 -4.43 11.18
N SER A 148 -3.26 -4.90 10.85
CA SER A 148 -4.50 -4.13 11.03
C SER A 148 -4.78 -3.77 12.49
N GLY A 149 -4.37 -4.61 13.44
CA GLY A 149 -4.47 -4.32 14.88
C GLY A 149 -3.60 -3.14 15.36
N ALA A 150 -2.66 -2.67 14.55
CA ALA A 150 -1.88 -1.46 14.81
C ALA A 150 -2.54 -0.18 14.27
N VAL A 151 -3.60 -0.29 13.45
CA VAL A 151 -4.21 0.85 12.75
C VAL A 151 -5.62 1.15 13.28
N HIS A 152 -6.37 0.12 13.67
CA HIS A 152 -7.74 0.26 14.13
C HIS A 152 -7.86 0.05 15.64
N PRO A 153 -8.81 0.74 16.33
CA PRO A 153 -9.14 0.42 17.71
C PRO A 153 -9.46 -1.07 17.84
N SER A 154 -8.64 -1.80 18.59
CA SER A 154 -8.71 -3.25 18.68
C SER A 154 -8.19 -3.75 20.01
N TYR A 155 -8.54 -5.00 20.35
CA TYR A 155 -7.94 -5.66 21.51
C TYR A 155 -6.43 -5.80 21.36
N GLU A 156 -5.92 -5.98 20.13
CA GLU A 156 -4.48 -6.05 19.91
C GLU A 156 -3.77 -4.74 20.21
N THR A 157 -4.38 -3.59 19.88
CA THR A 157 -3.85 -2.28 20.29
C THR A 157 -3.77 -2.18 21.81
N ILE A 158 -4.82 -2.58 22.52
CA ILE A 158 -4.85 -2.53 23.99
C ILE A 158 -3.76 -3.45 24.57
N LEU A 159 -3.70 -4.70 24.09
CA LEU A 159 -2.72 -5.69 24.56
C LEU A 159 -1.28 -5.25 24.29
N ALA A 160 -1.00 -4.55 23.20
CA ALA A 160 0.33 -4.02 22.92
C ALA A 160 0.83 -3.11 24.05
N HIS A 161 -0.07 -2.39 24.71
CA HIS A 161 0.26 -1.47 25.79
C HIS A 161 0.20 -2.11 27.19
N LEU A 162 -0.29 -3.35 27.31
CA LEU A 162 -0.36 -4.07 28.57
C LEU A 162 0.78 -5.09 28.65
N ASP A 163 1.79 -4.82 29.49
CA ASP A 163 2.87 -5.77 29.78
C ASP A 163 2.34 -6.84 30.77
N LEU A 164 1.77 -7.90 30.21
CA LEU A 164 1.23 -9.05 30.94
C LEU A 164 2.32 -10.11 31.13
N ARG A 165 3.28 -9.85 32.04
CA ARG A 165 4.28 -10.88 32.40
C ARG A 165 3.66 -11.91 33.33
N MET A 166 3.81 -13.19 33.03
CA MET A 166 3.56 -14.28 33.98
C MET A 166 4.90 -14.76 34.55
N PRO A 167 5.06 -14.96 35.88
CA PRO A 167 4.11 -14.74 36.96
C PRO A 167 4.37 -13.35 37.59
N ALA A 168 4.04 -12.26 36.92
CA ALA A 168 4.26 -10.93 37.49
C ALA A 168 3.03 -10.46 38.26
N SER A 169 3.24 -10.14 39.53
CA SER A 169 2.25 -9.58 40.44
C SER A 169 1.85 -8.12 40.13
N LYS A 170 2.39 -7.53 39.06
CA LYS A 170 2.08 -6.15 38.63
C LYS A 170 2.00 -6.10 37.11
N GLN A 171 0.82 -5.72 36.60
CA GLN A 171 0.64 -5.30 35.22
C GLN A 171 1.28 -3.91 35.06
N THR A 172 2.14 -3.76 34.07
CA THR A 172 2.72 -2.44 33.72
C THR A 172 2.17 -1.97 32.38
N ILE A 173 1.88 -0.67 32.26
CA ILE A 173 1.42 -0.06 31.02
C ILE A 173 2.62 0.52 30.29
N SER A 174 2.85 0.09 29.05
CA SER A 174 3.90 0.64 28.18
C SER A 174 3.38 1.82 27.38
N ARG A 175 4.06 2.97 27.43
CA ARG A 175 3.74 4.12 26.55
C ARG A 175 3.97 3.80 25.08
N ASN A 176 4.98 2.99 24.78
CA ASN A 176 5.40 2.75 23.40
C ASN A 176 4.61 1.62 22.75
N GLY A 177 4.04 0.73 23.57
CA GLY A 177 3.46 -0.51 23.12
C GLY A 177 4.52 -1.48 22.59
N ASP A 178 4.24 -2.77 22.66
CA ASP A 178 5.00 -3.81 22.01
C ASP A 178 4.04 -4.83 21.42
N LEU A 179 4.03 -4.94 20.11
CA LEU A 179 3.45 -6.07 19.43
C LEU A 179 4.65 -6.92 19.04
N ASN A 180 4.76 -8.15 19.56
CA ASN A 180 5.69 -9.19 19.07
C ASN A 180 5.43 -9.50 17.58
N ARG A 181 5.64 -8.51 16.71
CA ARG A 181 5.28 -8.41 15.29
C ARG A 181 6.39 -7.68 14.53
N ASP A 182 7.55 -7.49 15.15
CA ASP A 182 8.71 -6.87 14.54
C ASP A 182 9.01 -7.51 13.18
N GLU A 183 9.10 -8.85 13.13
CA GLU A 183 9.40 -9.56 11.89
C GLU A 183 8.36 -9.31 10.78
N ILE A 184 7.08 -9.27 11.13
CA ILE A 184 5.97 -9.01 10.17
C ILE A 184 6.04 -7.57 9.68
N ALA A 185 6.24 -6.60 10.57
CA ALA A 185 6.39 -5.20 10.20
C ALA A 185 7.63 -5.00 9.31
N ALA A 186 8.76 -5.63 9.64
CA ALA A 186 9.97 -5.56 8.83
C ALA A 186 9.75 -6.16 7.43
N THR A 187 9.08 -7.31 7.34
CA THR A 187 8.75 -7.98 6.09
C THR A 187 7.83 -7.12 5.24
N ALA A 188 6.76 -6.58 5.82
CA ALA A 188 5.83 -5.69 5.15
C ALA A 188 6.51 -4.42 4.63
N LEU A 189 7.41 -3.83 5.41
CA LEU A 189 8.20 -2.67 4.98
C LEU A 189 9.08 -3.00 3.79
N ALA A 190 9.80 -4.12 3.85
CA ALA A 190 10.68 -4.53 2.76
C ALA A 190 9.89 -4.78 1.47
N MET A 191 8.77 -5.49 1.56
CA MET A 191 7.87 -5.75 0.42
C MET A 191 7.29 -4.43 -0.13
N ALA A 192 6.80 -3.56 0.75
CA ALA A 192 6.22 -2.29 0.34
C ALA A 192 7.23 -1.40 -0.42
N SER A 193 8.46 -1.32 0.08
CA SER A 193 9.53 -0.56 -0.56
C SER A 193 9.94 -1.16 -1.90
N VAL A 194 10.06 -2.48 -1.99
CA VAL A 194 10.35 -3.18 -3.26
C VAL A 194 9.24 -2.91 -4.28
N PHE A 195 7.97 -3.08 -3.90
CA PHE A 195 6.85 -2.87 -4.82
C PHE A 195 6.69 -1.42 -5.26
N ALA A 196 6.90 -0.46 -4.37
CA ALA A 196 6.82 0.96 -4.71
C ALA A 196 7.95 1.37 -5.67
N LEU A 197 9.18 0.89 -5.44
CA LEU A 197 10.31 1.18 -6.30
C LEU A 197 10.21 0.46 -7.66
N ASP A 198 9.76 -0.79 -7.69
CA ASP A 198 9.48 -1.53 -8.93
C ASP A 198 8.40 -0.84 -9.77
N PHE A 199 7.33 -0.34 -9.14
CA PHE A 199 6.31 0.44 -9.85
C PHE A 199 6.96 1.64 -10.56
N PHE A 200 7.83 2.37 -9.85
CA PHE A 200 8.51 3.53 -10.39
C PHE A 200 9.44 3.15 -11.55
N GLU A 201 10.32 2.15 -11.36
CA GLU A 201 11.26 1.68 -12.38
C GLU A 201 10.54 1.23 -13.67
N ARG A 202 9.44 0.48 -13.56
CA ARG A 202 8.65 -0.01 -14.72
C ARG A 202 7.98 1.12 -15.51
N CYS A 203 7.70 2.24 -14.87
CA CYS A 203 7.09 3.39 -15.55
C CYS A 203 8.09 4.24 -16.32
N LEU A 204 9.40 4.09 -16.08
CA LEU A 204 10.42 4.91 -16.71
C LEU A 204 10.48 4.71 -18.22
N LYS A 205 10.77 5.79 -18.95
CA LYS A 205 11.05 5.73 -20.40
C LYS A 205 12.27 4.85 -20.70
N GLU A 206 13.29 4.97 -19.85
CA GLU A 206 14.53 4.21 -19.93
C GLU A 206 14.77 3.54 -18.56
N PRO A 207 14.16 2.37 -18.31
CA PRO A 207 14.34 1.68 -17.04
C PRO A 207 15.79 1.22 -16.87
N PRO A 208 16.35 1.28 -15.64
CA PRO A 208 17.73 0.90 -15.39
C PRO A 208 17.96 -0.58 -15.72
N ARG A 209 19.15 -0.89 -16.30
CA ARG A 209 19.57 -2.24 -16.64
C ARG A 209 21.03 -2.45 -16.18
N PRO A 210 21.28 -3.36 -15.21
CA PRO A 210 20.31 -4.19 -14.48
C PRO A 210 19.38 -3.36 -13.58
N SER A 211 18.21 -3.91 -13.24
CA SER A 211 17.24 -3.27 -12.32
C SER A 211 17.78 -3.32 -10.87
N PRO A 212 18.00 -2.17 -10.21
CA PRO A 212 18.43 -2.12 -8.82
C PRO A 212 17.42 -2.78 -7.87
N VAL A 213 16.11 -2.53 -8.06
CA VAL A 213 15.08 -3.13 -7.20
C VAL A 213 15.03 -4.65 -7.31
N ALA A 214 15.23 -5.21 -8.51
CA ALA A 214 15.27 -6.66 -8.69
C ALA A 214 16.43 -7.28 -7.90
N ALA A 215 17.62 -6.67 -7.94
CA ALA A 215 18.77 -7.14 -7.16
C ALA A 215 18.54 -7.04 -5.64
N ILE A 216 17.92 -5.96 -5.16
CA ILE A 216 17.58 -5.80 -3.74
C ILE A 216 16.60 -6.89 -3.30
N ALA A 217 15.57 -7.15 -4.10
CA ALA A 217 14.55 -8.15 -3.79
C ALA A 217 15.11 -9.57 -3.80
N GLU A 218 15.92 -9.93 -4.81
CA GLU A 218 16.58 -11.24 -4.91
C GLU A 218 17.46 -11.52 -3.69
N LEU A 219 18.33 -10.57 -3.31
CA LEU A 219 19.18 -10.69 -2.13
C LEU A 219 18.39 -10.85 -0.82
N ALA A 220 17.19 -10.27 -0.77
CA ALA A 220 16.31 -10.33 0.38
C ALA A 220 15.35 -11.55 0.38
N GLY A 221 15.32 -12.33 -0.71
CA GLY A 221 14.35 -13.41 -0.90
C GLY A 221 12.90 -12.91 -1.00
N LEU A 222 12.69 -11.73 -1.56
CA LEU A 222 11.38 -11.08 -1.68
C LEU A 222 10.80 -11.21 -3.09
N PRO A 223 9.47 -11.31 -3.22
CA PRO A 223 8.82 -11.11 -4.51
C PRO A 223 9.05 -9.66 -4.97
N TYR A 224 9.32 -9.46 -6.26
CA TYR A 224 9.41 -8.13 -6.87
C TYR A 224 8.48 -7.99 -8.08
N ASP A 225 8.43 -9.01 -8.94
CA ASP A 225 7.53 -9.02 -10.10
C ASP A 225 6.21 -9.72 -9.76
N LEU A 226 5.21 -8.93 -9.37
CA LEU A 226 3.86 -9.44 -9.10
C LEU A 226 3.12 -9.90 -10.36
N GLY A 227 3.62 -9.59 -11.56
CA GLY A 227 3.07 -10.12 -12.80
C GLY A 227 3.27 -11.63 -12.93
N LEU A 228 4.32 -12.18 -12.30
CA LEU A 228 4.61 -13.62 -12.29
C LEU A 228 3.74 -14.40 -11.30
N SER A 229 3.23 -13.74 -10.26
CA SER A 229 2.37 -14.34 -9.22
C SER A 229 0.90 -13.97 -9.37
N ASP A 230 0.53 -13.36 -10.50
CA ASP A 230 -0.83 -12.91 -10.79
C ASP A 230 -1.79 -14.09 -11.03
N GLN A 231 -2.80 -14.21 -10.19
CA GLN A 231 -3.86 -15.21 -10.25
C GLN A 231 -4.97 -14.83 -11.24
N MET A 232 -4.93 -13.62 -11.81
CA MET A 232 -5.88 -13.11 -12.81
C MET A 232 -5.12 -12.50 -14.00
N PRO A 233 -4.30 -13.28 -14.72
CA PRO A 233 -3.44 -12.78 -15.79
C PRO A 233 -4.23 -12.16 -16.95
N GLU A 234 -5.49 -12.54 -17.16
CA GLU A 234 -6.39 -11.95 -18.14
C GLU A 234 -6.69 -10.46 -17.90
N LEU A 235 -6.42 -9.97 -16.69
CA LEU A 235 -6.54 -8.55 -16.34
C LEU A 235 -5.27 -7.75 -16.67
N GLN A 236 -4.15 -8.41 -17.00
CA GLN A 236 -2.89 -7.72 -17.30
C GLN A 236 -2.95 -6.90 -18.59
N PRO A 237 -2.20 -5.79 -18.69
CA PRO A 237 -2.07 -5.04 -19.93
C PRO A 237 -1.55 -5.93 -21.08
N GLY A 238 -2.17 -5.85 -22.25
CA GLY A 238 -1.70 -6.54 -23.46
C GLY A 238 -2.15 -7.99 -23.63
N VAL A 239 -2.81 -8.61 -22.65
CA VAL A 239 -3.41 -9.95 -22.83
C VAL A 239 -4.69 -9.83 -23.64
N GLN A 240 -4.72 -10.45 -24.83
CA GLN A 240 -5.94 -10.55 -25.64
C GLN A 240 -6.88 -11.55 -24.99
N THR A 241 -8.02 -11.09 -24.47
CA THR A 241 -9.11 -11.98 -24.06
C THR A 241 -9.65 -12.71 -25.29
N PRO A 242 -9.73 -14.05 -25.29
CA PRO A 242 -10.40 -14.78 -26.36
C PRO A 242 -11.85 -14.31 -26.44
N THR A 243 -12.27 -13.83 -27.61
CA THR A 243 -13.67 -13.50 -27.93
C THR A 243 -14.51 -14.75 -28.13
#